data_AF-A0A959HAP1-F1
#
_entry.id   AF-A0A959HAP1-F1
#
_cell.length_a   1.000
_cell.length_b   1.000
_cell.length_c   1.000
_cell.angle_alpha   90.00
_cell.angle_beta   90.00
_cell.angle_gamma   90.00
#
_symmetry.space_group_name_H-M   'P 1'
#
loop_
_entity.id
_entity.type
_entity.pdbx_description
1 polymer ?
#
loop_
_entity_poly.entity_id
_entity_poly.type
_entity_poly.pdbx_seq_one_letter_code
_entity_poly.pdbx_strand_id
1 'polypeptide(L)'
;MNRTILIFVLAGCLALPGKAQKNTDKEPVDYVNPMLGNHDSRWMMFPGPSMPFGMVKLSPDNERNGWKAGYEYDVENITGFSHIHEWTMAGLLMAPQTGPLQTRPGTEKDPDSGYRSRFRHETEVAEPGYYSVVL
;
A
#
# COMPACT_ATOMS: atom_id res chain seq x y z
N MET A 1 -6.27 67.38 44.50
CA MET A 1 -7.74 67.34 44.50
C MET A 1 -8.18 65.99 43.96
N ASN A 2 -8.99 65.27 44.74
CA ASN A 2 -9.39 63.87 44.59
C ASN A 2 -10.06 63.53 43.25
N ARG A 3 -9.95 62.25 42.82
CA ARG A 3 -11.08 61.27 42.65
C ARG A 3 -10.60 60.05 41.83
N THR A 4 -10.47 58.85 42.41
CA THR A 4 -11.49 57.80 42.61
C THR A 4 -11.70 56.90 41.37
N ILE A 5 -11.11 55.69 41.44
CA ILE A 5 -11.61 54.34 41.04
C ILE A 5 -11.85 54.05 39.55
N LEU A 6 -11.19 53.01 39.00
CA LEU A 6 -11.85 51.75 38.62
C LEU A 6 -10.84 50.63 38.32
N ILE A 7 -10.90 49.57 39.14
CA ILE A 7 -10.30 48.26 38.90
C ILE A 7 -11.14 47.58 37.82
N PHE A 8 -10.51 47.19 36.70
CA PHE A 8 -11.01 46.13 35.82
C PHE A 8 -9.94 45.04 35.73
N VAL A 9 -10.02 44.09 36.66
CA VAL A 9 -9.49 42.75 36.45
C VAL A 9 -10.41 42.10 35.42
N LEU A 10 -9.94 41.95 34.18
CA LEU A 10 -10.54 41.01 33.24
C LEU A 10 -9.42 40.13 32.70
N ALA A 11 -9.51 38.86 33.11
CA ALA A 11 -8.60 37.79 32.81
C ALA A 11 -8.44 37.59 31.29
N GLY A 12 -7.36 38.13 30.74
CA GLY A 12 -6.90 37.84 29.39
C GLY A 12 -5.87 36.71 29.41
N CYS A 13 -6.25 35.52 29.86
CA CYS A 13 -5.47 34.33 29.59
C CYS A 13 -5.73 33.98 28.12
N LEU A 14 -4.94 34.55 27.21
CA LEU A 14 -4.87 34.14 25.81
C LEU A 14 -4.48 32.66 25.79
N ALA A 15 -5.47 31.78 25.70
CA ALA A 15 -5.27 30.39 25.38
C ALA A 15 -4.72 30.33 23.94
N LEU A 16 -3.40 30.32 23.82
CA LEU A 16 -2.74 29.88 22.60
C LEU A 16 -3.24 28.45 22.31
N PRO A 17 -3.77 28.16 21.11
CA PRO A 17 -4.01 26.79 20.73
C PRO A 17 -2.64 26.10 20.71
N GLY A 18 -2.39 25.27 21.72
CA GLY A 18 -1.20 24.44 21.77
C GLY A 18 -1.18 23.58 20.51
N LYS A 19 -0.26 23.85 19.59
CA LYS A 19 0.04 22.91 18.53
C LYS A 19 0.51 21.63 19.22
N ALA A 20 -0.29 20.57 19.13
CA ALA A 20 0.14 19.26 19.54
C ALA A 20 1.47 18.97 18.82
N GLN A 21 2.54 18.84 19.59
CA GLN A 21 3.83 18.47 19.06
C GLN A 21 3.69 17.02 18.58
N LYS A 22 3.58 16.84 17.26
CA LYS A 22 3.57 15.51 16.65
C LYS A 22 4.91 14.89 17.01
N ASN A 23 4.92 13.87 17.87
CA ASN A 23 6.14 13.12 18.16
C ASN A 23 6.66 12.58 16.81
N THR A 24 7.86 13.01 16.45
CA THR A 24 8.55 12.64 15.20
C THR A 24 9.44 11.43 15.38
N ASP A 25 9.34 10.74 16.51
CA ASP A 25 10.13 9.55 16.78
C ASP A 25 9.59 8.41 15.92
N LYS A 26 10.46 7.85 15.09
CA LYS A 26 10.12 6.71 14.24
C LYS A 26 9.87 5.47 15.10
N GLU A 27 8.78 4.78 14.83
CA GLU A 27 8.52 3.45 15.34
C GLU A 27 9.25 2.38 14.50
N PRO A 28 9.51 1.17 15.02
CA PRO A 28 10.15 0.10 14.25
C PRO A 28 9.46 -0.21 12.91
N VAL A 29 8.14 -0.03 12.84
CA VAL A 29 7.34 -0.26 11.62
C VAL A 29 7.66 0.75 10.52
N ASP A 30 8.05 1.98 10.86
CA ASP A 30 8.36 3.07 9.91
C ASP A 30 9.65 2.83 9.12
N TYR A 31 10.43 1.81 9.49
CA TYR A 31 11.65 1.42 8.80
C TYR A 31 11.42 0.33 7.74
N VAL A 32 10.24 -0.30 7.72
CA VAL A 32 9.93 -1.40 6.82
C VAL A 32 9.52 -0.87 5.46
N ASN A 33 10.16 -1.37 4.41
CA ASN A 33 9.79 -1.10 3.02
C ASN A 33 9.36 -2.41 2.33
N PRO A 34 8.04 -2.66 2.15
CA PRO A 34 7.53 -3.87 1.48
C PRO A 34 7.92 -4.01 0.00
N MET A 35 8.36 -2.93 -0.65
CA MET A 35 8.80 -2.96 -2.05
C MET A 35 10.23 -3.52 -2.22
N LEU A 36 10.97 -3.65 -1.13
CA LEU A 36 12.37 -4.05 -1.18
C LEU A 36 12.50 -5.54 -1.50
N GLY A 37 13.21 -5.85 -2.59
CA GLY A 37 13.45 -7.23 -3.03
C GLY A 37 12.40 -7.78 -4.00
N ASN A 38 11.51 -6.91 -4.50
CA ASN A 38 10.47 -7.25 -5.48
C ASN A 38 10.95 -7.13 -6.94
N HIS A 39 12.26 -6.91 -7.13
CA HIS A 39 12.91 -6.91 -8.44
C HIS A 39 13.74 -8.19 -8.63
N ASP A 40 13.68 -8.79 -9.81
CA ASP A 40 14.38 -10.01 -10.22
C ASP A 40 13.97 -11.30 -9.49
N SER A 41 12.84 -11.31 -8.77
CA SER A 41 12.23 -12.48 -8.11
C SER A 41 13.15 -13.37 -7.23
N ARG A 42 14.40 -12.98 -6.97
CA ARG A 42 15.44 -13.83 -6.33
C ARG A 42 15.06 -14.25 -4.92
N TRP A 43 14.46 -13.32 -4.18
CA TRP A 43 14.10 -13.51 -2.78
C TRP A 43 12.61 -13.78 -2.58
N MET A 44 11.85 -13.81 -3.68
CA MET A 44 10.43 -14.17 -3.68
C MET A 44 9.58 -13.33 -2.72
N MET A 45 9.96 -12.05 -2.57
CA MET A 45 9.24 -11.09 -1.74
C MET A 45 8.00 -10.58 -2.47
N PHE A 46 7.01 -10.16 -1.70
CA PHE A 46 5.76 -9.63 -2.22
C PHE A 46 5.40 -8.33 -1.47
N PRO A 47 4.85 -7.32 -2.15
CA PRO A 47 4.55 -6.02 -1.55
C PRO A 47 3.26 -6.01 -0.71
N GLY A 48 2.48 -7.07 -0.80
CA GLY A 48 1.18 -7.18 -0.17
C GLY A 48 1.17 -7.24 1.37
N PRO A 49 0.08 -6.82 2.02
CA PRO A 49 -0.06 -6.88 3.47
C PRO A 49 -0.04 -8.32 4.00
N SER A 50 0.69 -8.51 5.09
CA SER A 50 0.62 -9.71 5.90
C SER A 50 0.90 -9.43 7.38
N MET A 51 0.29 -10.24 8.25
CA MET A 51 0.67 -10.28 9.66
C MET A 51 1.86 -11.22 9.84
N PRO A 52 2.68 -11.04 10.89
CA PRO A 52 3.73 -12.00 11.24
C PRO A 52 3.13 -13.41 11.35
N PHE A 53 3.65 -14.35 10.56
CA PHE A 53 3.18 -15.74 10.48
C PHE A 53 1.72 -15.91 10.02
N GLY A 54 1.15 -14.91 9.35
CA GLY A 54 -0.19 -14.97 8.78
C GLY A 54 -0.30 -16.00 7.66
N MET A 55 -1.41 -16.75 7.65
CA MET A 55 -1.73 -17.67 6.56
C MET A 55 -2.23 -16.91 5.31
N VAL A 56 -2.88 -15.77 5.52
CA VAL A 56 -3.37 -14.91 4.44
C VAL A 56 -2.34 -13.82 4.17
N LYS A 57 -1.92 -13.74 2.91
CA LYS A 57 -0.93 -12.80 2.39
C LYS A 57 -1.49 -12.29 1.08
N LEU A 58 -2.18 -11.16 1.16
CA LEU A 58 -2.89 -10.57 0.04
C LEU A 58 -1.89 -9.75 -0.76
N SER A 59 -1.61 -10.09 -2.02
CA SER A 59 -0.61 -9.37 -2.82
C SER A 59 -1.05 -9.26 -4.28
N PRO A 60 -0.67 -8.18 -4.99
CA PRO A 60 -0.76 -8.12 -6.44
C PRO A 60 0.06 -9.25 -7.09
N ASP A 61 -0.48 -9.80 -8.17
CA ASP A 61 0.22 -10.68 -9.09
C ASP A 61 0.35 -9.97 -10.45
N ASN A 62 1.54 -10.00 -11.03
CA ASN A 62 1.79 -9.50 -12.39
C ASN A 62 2.62 -10.47 -13.24
N GLU A 63 3.29 -11.44 -12.64
CA GLU A 63 4.09 -12.41 -13.37
C GLU A 63 3.27 -13.61 -13.85
N ARG A 64 3.72 -14.23 -14.94
CA ARG A 64 3.20 -15.53 -15.37
C ARG A 64 3.85 -16.69 -14.59
N ASN A 65 3.14 -17.83 -14.53
CA ASN A 65 3.61 -19.10 -13.95
C ASN A 65 5.10 -19.40 -14.24
N GLY A 66 5.85 -19.66 -13.18
CA GLY A 66 7.27 -19.98 -13.22
C GLY A 66 7.88 -19.94 -11.82
N TRP A 67 9.19 -20.17 -11.73
CA TRP A 67 9.94 -20.00 -10.47
C TRP A 67 10.19 -18.52 -10.21
N LYS A 68 9.16 -17.86 -9.66
CA LYS A 68 9.03 -16.40 -9.56
C LYS A 68 8.32 -16.01 -8.25
N ALA A 69 8.37 -14.73 -7.89
CA ALA A 69 7.72 -14.19 -6.70
C ALA A 69 6.20 -14.03 -6.86
N GLY A 70 5.73 -13.87 -8.09
CA GLY A 70 4.34 -13.53 -8.42
C GLY A 70 4.17 -12.04 -8.73
N TYR A 71 4.97 -11.20 -8.06
CA TYR A 71 5.11 -9.78 -8.32
C TYR A 71 6.55 -9.42 -8.72
N GLU A 72 6.69 -8.70 -9.83
CA GLU A 72 7.92 -8.11 -10.34
C GLU A 72 7.74 -6.61 -10.53
N TYR A 73 8.62 -5.80 -9.95
CA TYR A 73 8.51 -4.35 -9.98
C TYR A 73 8.48 -3.80 -11.42
N ASP A 74 9.29 -4.35 -12.33
CA ASP A 74 9.38 -3.85 -13.71
C ASP A 74 8.14 -4.15 -14.58
N VAL A 75 7.19 -4.96 -14.09
CA VAL A 75 5.98 -5.32 -14.83
C VAL A 75 4.83 -4.38 -14.46
N GLU A 76 4.56 -3.42 -15.35
CA GLU A 76 3.54 -2.36 -15.18
C GLU A 76 2.08 -2.81 -15.44
N ASN A 77 1.76 -4.09 -15.30
CA ASN A 77 0.39 -4.59 -15.42
C ASN A 77 0.11 -5.79 -14.51
N ILE A 78 -1.03 -5.77 -13.82
CA ILE A 78 -1.42 -6.80 -12.84
C ILE A 78 -2.48 -7.73 -13.43
N THR A 79 -2.44 -9.01 -13.06
CA THR A 79 -3.53 -9.97 -13.30
C THR A 79 -4.61 -9.88 -12.23
N GLY A 80 -4.24 -9.61 -10.98
CA GLY A 80 -5.18 -9.46 -9.87
C GLY A 80 -4.47 -9.55 -8.53
N PHE A 81 -5.23 -9.91 -7.49
CA PHE A 81 -4.76 -10.03 -6.12
C PHE A 81 -4.99 -11.45 -5.60
N SER A 82 -3.93 -12.21 -5.36
CA SER A 82 -4.03 -13.52 -4.72
C SER A 82 -4.01 -13.40 -3.20
N HIS A 83 -4.65 -14.33 -2.50
CA HIS A 83 -4.81 -14.30 -1.03
C HIS A 83 -3.75 -15.11 -0.28
N ILE A 84 -3.09 -16.00 -0.99
CA ILE A 84 -2.02 -16.85 -0.46
C ILE A 84 -0.80 -16.52 -1.28
N HIS A 85 0.27 -16.10 -0.61
CA HIS A 85 1.59 -15.93 -1.17
C HIS A 85 2.59 -16.55 -0.22
N GLU A 86 3.41 -17.45 -0.69
CA GLU A 86 4.56 -17.97 0.03
C GLU A 86 5.53 -18.47 -1.06
N TRP A 87 6.79 -18.75 -0.72
CA TRP A 87 7.75 -19.40 -1.61
C TRP A 87 7.16 -20.12 -2.85
N THR A 88 7.32 -19.55 -4.07
CA THR A 88 6.80 -20.06 -5.37
C THR A 88 5.28 -20.35 -5.46
N MET A 89 4.51 -20.04 -4.44
CA MET A 89 3.11 -20.42 -4.28
C MET A 89 2.24 -19.17 -4.20
N ALA A 90 1.32 -19.05 -5.15
CA ALA A 90 0.21 -18.11 -5.11
C ALA A 90 -1.12 -18.88 -5.13
N GLY A 91 -2.17 -18.31 -4.52
CA GLY A 91 -3.48 -18.96 -4.49
C GLY A 91 -4.64 -18.00 -4.29
N LEU A 92 -5.80 -18.38 -4.85
CA LEU A 92 -7.06 -17.64 -4.81
C LEU A 92 -6.91 -16.20 -5.34
N LEU A 93 -6.79 -16.10 -6.67
CA LEU A 93 -6.73 -14.84 -7.39
C LEU A 93 -8.10 -14.17 -7.46
N MET A 94 -8.17 -12.90 -7.09
CA MET A 94 -9.32 -12.03 -7.32
C MET A 94 -8.92 -10.83 -8.18
N ALA A 95 -9.61 -10.65 -9.30
CA ALA A 95 -9.40 -9.53 -10.20
C ALA A 95 -10.67 -8.65 -10.22
N PRO A 96 -10.60 -7.38 -9.77
CA PRO A 96 -11.68 -6.45 -10.02
C PRO A 96 -11.75 -6.17 -11.53
N GLN A 97 -12.96 -6.18 -12.08
CA GLN A 97 -13.18 -6.02 -13.52
C GLN A 97 -14.34 -5.06 -13.74
N THR A 98 -14.24 -4.26 -14.81
CA THR A 98 -15.35 -3.47 -15.35
C THR A 98 -15.50 -3.80 -16.84
N GLY A 99 -16.70 -3.66 -17.38
CA GLY A 99 -16.97 -3.95 -18.79
C GLY A 99 -17.17 -5.45 -19.08
N PRO A 100 -16.90 -5.90 -20.33
CA PRO A 100 -17.11 -7.28 -20.75
C PRO A 100 -16.24 -8.26 -19.97
N LEU A 101 -16.82 -9.38 -19.55
CA LEU A 101 -16.10 -10.42 -18.82
C LEU A 101 -15.01 -11.06 -19.69
N GLN A 102 -13.77 -10.97 -19.22
CA GLN A 102 -12.64 -11.70 -19.77
C GLN A 102 -12.21 -12.80 -18.80
N THR A 103 -12.02 -14.02 -19.30
CA THR A 103 -11.71 -15.20 -18.46
C THR A 103 -10.25 -15.66 -18.57
N ARG A 104 -9.46 -15.00 -19.41
CA ARG A 104 -8.04 -15.27 -19.60
C ARG A 104 -7.23 -14.02 -19.22
N PRO A 105 -6.07 -14.16 -18.56
CA PRO A 105 -5.29 -13.01 -18.10
C PRO A 105 -4.63 -12.22 -19.24
N GLY A 106 -4.39 -12.83 -20.40
CA GLY A 106 -3.48 -12.25 -21.41
C GLY A 106 -2.02 -12.41 -20.99
N THR A 107 -1.12 -11.61 -21.58
CA THR A 107 0.32 -11.66 -21.28
C THR A 107 0.84 -10.31 -20.82
N GLU A 108 2.00 -10.28 -20.18
CA GLU A 108 2.66 -9.04 -19.74
C GLU A 108 2.91 -8.06 -20.92
N LYS A 109 3.13 -8.60 -22.13
CA LYS A 109 3.37 -7.82 -23.36
C LYS A 109 2.09 -7.48 -24.13
N ASP A 110 1.00 -8.16 -23.83
CA ASP A 110 -0.30 -8.01 -24.49
C ASP A 110 -1.42 -8.17 -23.44
N PRO A 111 -1.57 -7.17 -22.54
CA PRO A 111 -2.56 -7.22 -21.48
C PRO A 111 -3.99 -7.04 -22.00
N ASP A 112 -4.17 -6.38 -23.15
CA ASP A 112 -5.51 -6.14 -23.75
C ASP A 112 -6.17 -7.41 -24.30
N SER A 113 -5.37 -8.46 -24.54
CA SER A 113 -5.88 -9.80 -24.88
C SER A 113 -6.59 -10.52 -23.73
N GLY A 114 -6.56 -9.94 -22.52
CA GLY A 114 -7.11 -10.55 -21.31
C GLY A 114 -7.55 -9.55 -20.23
N TYR A 115 -7.78 -10.07 -19.03
CA TYR A 115 -8.28 -9.29 -17.90
C TYR A 115 -7.19 -8.47 -17.17
N ARG A 116 -5.93 -8.51 -17.61
CA ARG A 116 -4.84 -7.74 -16.99
C ARG A 116 -5.15 -6.24 -17.03
N SER A 117 -4.89 -5.53 -15.93
CA SER A 117 -4.95 -4.07 -15.93
C SER A 117 -3.56 -3.46 -15.84
N ARG A 118 -3.36 -2.35 -16.56
CA ARG A 118 -2.13 -1.56 -16.45
C ARG A 118 -2.22 -0.69 -15.20
N PHE A 119 -1.11 -0.54 -14.50
CA PHE A 119 -1.01 0.38 -13.37
C PHE A 119 0.25 1.21 -13.52
N ARG A 120 0.42 2.17 -12.60
CA ARG A 120 1.67 2.91 -12.50
C ARG A 120 2.11 3.00 -11.04
N HIS A 121 3.42 2.92 -10.81
CA HIS A 121 3.97 2.98 -9.45
C HIS A 121 3.67 4.29 -8.73
N GLU A 122 3.39 5.40 -9.44
CA GLU A 122 2.99 6.65 -8.78
C GLU A 122 1.63 6.55 -8.07
N THR A 123 0.84 5.54 -8.43
CA THR A 123 -0.46 5.23 -7.79
C THR A 123 -0.40 4.00 -6.90
N GLU A 124 0.77 3.38 -6.77
CA GLU A 124 1.00 2.19 -5.96
C GLU A 124 1.51 2.58 -4.57
N VAL A 125 0.87 2.05 -3.53
CA VAL A 125 1.25 2.26 -2.14
C VAL A 125 1.39 0.90 -1.47
N ALA A 126 2.55 0.66 -0.86
CA ALA A 126 2.82 -0.54 -0.08
C ALA A 126 3.42 -0.17 1.27
N GLU A 127 2.71 -0.52 2.34
CA GLU A 127 3.07 -0.24 3.73
C GLU A 127 2.81 -1.50 4.58
N PRO A 128 3.46 -1.66 5.74
CA PRO A 128 3.14 -2.78 6.63
C PRO A 128 1.64 -2.84 6.96
N GLY A 129 0.98 -3.91 6.52
CA GLY A 129 -0.45 -4.11 6.72
C GLY A 129 -1.37 -3.42 5.71
N TYR A 130 -0.83 -2.76 4.68
CA TYR A 130 -1.63 -2.10 3.65
C TYR A 130 -0.99 -2.16 2.25
N TYR A 131 -1.81 -2.41 1.23
CA TYR A 131 -1.43 -2.26 -0.17
C TYR A 131 -2.60 -1.66 -0.95
N SER A 132 -2.32 -0.72 -1.86
CA SER A 132 -3.28 -0.21 -2.82
C SER A 132 -2.64 0.22 -4.13
N VAL A 133 -3.43 0.15 -5.19
CA VAL A 133 -3.03 0.57 -6.54
C VAL A 133 -4.28 0.96 -7.33
N VAL A 134 -4.14 1.93 -8.24
CA VAL A 134 -5.21 2.29 -9.19
C VAL A 134 -5.05 1.44 -10.45
N LEU A 135 -6.13 0.78 -10.84
CA LEU A 135 -6.22 -0.13 -11.98
C LEU A 135 -7.09 0.44 -13.11
#